data_AF-A0A8T6PG01-F1
#
_entry.id   AF-A0A8T6PG01-F1
#
_cell.length_a   1.000
_cell.length_b   1.000
_cell.length_c   1.000
_cell.angle_alpha   90.00
_cell.angle_beta   90.00
_cell.angle_gamma   90.00
#
_symmetry.space_group_name_H-M   'P 1'
#
loop_
_entity.id
_entity.type
_entity.pdbx_description
1 polymer ?
#
loop_
_entity_poly.entity_id
_entity_poly.type
_entity_poly.pdbx_seq_one_letter_code
_entity_poly.pdbx_strand_id
1 'polypeptide(L)'
;MTLITQHFDSLATDLMRLNYMVHEIAEGLEEQTRLLRLRSLGLPDALVNESRSLSDALDQLTEQLEQDHIELAQLRALAHTAALINSTLDLNEVLSRAMDTVIGLTDAERGYILLRNEATGEMEFMIGRKIGRESIEEGEFIVSRSIIDHVIETGDPVVTTNAQEDERFSAQESVMSYALRSILCVPLIYRGEVNGVVYADNRVRQALFGERELQLLVAFANQASIAIQNAQLYERVRARLAEVTEKQQLLDSIFASIASGVITTDRDAYVQTYSPVAETILTVPAEHSLGFPLTSVLPAVYEGFEEVLRNVQEEDSQETIELNTVLDQRGPTNLSFKLSPLKSEEESTMGVAMVVDDLTEIKQRDETLNVIRTYLSAEMVRNIQSIDSLGLGGEERIITSLFADVRGFTTFSERLEPELLMEIINKYLTTSSDAIQLMGGIIDKYMGDAVVGLFNTQLNPLEDHALRAVRAAYAMTQDVEGLHEILPADHRLWLGIGVHTGPAMLGNVGSPSRKEFTVLGEAMTYSKKLQEIAEPGEVILSAETYAAVAAYFEVEETERKLRGEGGIVTAYKILGGKI
;
A
#
# COMPACT_ATOMS: atom_id res chain seq x y z
N MET A 1 -3.57 54.68 -19.21
CA MET A 1 -2.74 54.25 -20.35
C MET A 1 -2.98 55.10 -21.60
N THR A 2 -4.23 55.30 -22.02
CA THR A 2 -4.62 56.13 -23.19
C THR A 2 -4.25 57.63 -23.06
N LEU A 3 -4.20 58.14 -21.83
CA LEU A 3 -3.91 59.56 -21.54
C LEU A 3 -2.47 59.98 -21.83
N ILE A 4 -1.48 59.09 -21.69
CA ILE A 4 -0.07 59.43 -21.90
C ILE A 4 0.27 59.44 -23.39
N THR A 5 -0.27 58.50 -24.17
CA THR A 5 -0.13 58.48 -25.63
C THR A 5 -0.80 59.69 -26.27
N GLN A 6 -2.01 60.05 -25.83
CA GLN A 6 -2.68 61.28 -26.28
C GLN A 6 -1.89 62.55 -25.95
N HIS A 7 -1.18 62.58 -24.82
CA HIS A 7 -0.36 63.73 -24.44
C HIS A 7 0.91 63.86 -25.30
N PHE A 8 1.53 62.72 -25.67
CA PHE A 8 2.68 62.71 -26.57
C PHE A 8 2.30 63.08 -28.01
N ASP A 9 1.18 62.56 -28.54
CA ASP A 9 0.70 62.93 -29.88
C ASP A 9 0.35 64.43 -29.96
N SER A 10 -0.23 64.98 -28.88
CA SER A 10 -0.45 66.42 -28.74
C SER A 10 0.86 67.19 -28.77
N LEU A 11 1.86 66.76 -27.99
CA LEU A 11 3.16 67.44 -27.90
C LEU A 11 3.92 67.42 -29.23
N ALA A 12 3.90 66.29 -29.95
CA ALA A 12 4.50 66.17 -31.28
C ALA A 12 3.81 67.10 -32.29
N THR A 13 2.47 67.17 -32.25
CA THR A 13 1.69 68.06 -33.12
C THR A 13 1.97 69.54 -32.81
N ASP A 14 2.09 69.90 -31.53
CA ASP A 14 2.40 71.25 -31.08
C ASP A 14 3.83 71.67 -31.46
N LEU A 15 4.80 70.75 -31.38
CA LEU A 15 6.18 70.96 -31.83
C LEU A 15 6.28 71.12 -33.35
N MET A 16 5.57 70.30 -34.14
CA MET A 16 5.51 70.47 -35.60
C MET A 16 4.92 71.83 -36.00
N ARG A 17 3.88 72.28 -35.30
CA ARG A 17 3.31 73.64 -35.50
C ARG A 17 4.30 74.73 -35.13
N LEU A 18 5.01 74.58 -34.01
CA LEU A 18 6.02 75.54 -33.57
C LEU A 18 7.16 75.63 -34.58
N ASN A 19 7.65 74.50 -35.09
CA ASN A 19 8.71 74.44 -36.08
C ASN A 19 8.27 75.12 -37.39
N TYR A 20 7.06 74.82 -37.88
CA TYR A 20 6.50 75.48 -39.05
C TYR A 20 6.41 77.00 -38.90
N MET A 21 5.91 77.48 -37.75
CA MET A 21 5.84 78.92 -37.45
C MET A 21 7.21 79.59 -37.38
N VAL A 22 8.21 78.94 -36.78
CA VAL A 22 9.58 79.47 -36.70
C VAL A 22 10.22 79.52 -38.08
N HIS A 23 9.97 78.52 -38.93
CA HIS A 23 10.43 78.52 -40.32
C HIS A 23 9.77 79.65 -41.14
N GLU A 24 8.47 79.86 -41.00
CA GLU A 24 7.73 80.94 -41.66
C GLU A 24 8.20 82.34 -41.21
N ILE A 25 8.52 82.50 -39.92
CA ILE A 25 9.11 83.73 -39.38
C ILE A 25 10.54 83.93 -39.90
N ALA A 26 11.35 82.88 -39.97
CA ALA A 26 12.72 82.94 -40.50
C ALA A 26 12.73 83.33 -41.99
N GLU A 27 11.88 82.71 -42.83
CA GLU A 27 11.70 83.08 -44.23
C GLU A 27 11.19 84.52 -44.39
N GLY A 28 10.22 84.92 -43.56
CA GLY A 28 9.69 86.29 -43.55
C GLY A 28 10.74 87.33 -43.16
N LEU A 29 11.60 87.03 -42.19
CA LEU A 29 12.72 87.88 -41.77
C LEU A 29 13.81 87.95 -42.84
N GLU A 30 14.11 86.85 -43.53
CA GLU A 30 15.04 86.85 -44.66
C GLU A 30 14.52 87.71 -45.83
N GLU A 31 13.24 87.60 -46.18
CA GLU A 31 12.64 88.40 -47.26
C GLU A 31 12.54 89.88 -46.88
N GLN A 32 12.21 90.21 -45.62
CA GLN A 32 12.28 91.59 -45.13
C GLN A 32 13.70 92.13 -45.12
N THR A 33 14.70 91.32 -44.75
CA THR A 33 16.12 91.71 -44.80
C THR A 33 16.55 91.97 -46.25
N ARG A 34 16.07 91.17 -47.22
CA ARG A 34 16.29 91.37 -48.66
C ARG A 34 15.67 92.68 -49.15
N LEU A 35 14.45 92.99 -48.72
CA LEU A 35 13.74 94.24 -49.04
C LEU A 35 14.32 95.48 -48.36
N LEU A 36 14.88 95.35 -47.16
CA LEU A 36 15.52 96.45 -46.42
C LEU A 36 16.94 96.78 -46.94
N ARG A 37 17.68 95.77 -47.43
CA ARG A 37 18.96 95.98 -48.15
C ARG A 37 18.79 96.84 -49.41
N LEU A 38 17.64 96.75 -50.09
CA LEU A 38 17.28 97.63 -51.22
C LEU A 38 17.03 99.09 -50.82
N ARG A 39 16.82 99.38 -49.53
CA ARG A 39 16.57 100.72 -48.96
C ARG A 39 17.69 101.23 -48.05
N SER A 40 18.88 100.62 -48.07
CA SER A 40 20.06 101.01 -47.28
C SER A 40 19.83 101.07 -45.74
N LEU A 41 18.95 100.22 -45.22
CA LEU A 41 18.78 99.97 -43.78
C LEU A 41 18.96 98.47 -43.53
N GLY A 42 19.73 98.09 -42.50
CA GLY A 42 20.01 96.69 -42.16
C GLY A 42 19.25 96.25 -40.91
N LEU A 43 18.70 95.04 -40.91
CA LEU A 43 18.36 94.33 -39.69
C LEU A 43 19.67 93.85 -39.01
N PRO A 44 19.75 93.79 -37.67
CA PRO A 44 20.91 93.23 -36.99
C PRO A 44 21.09 91.76 -37.37
N ASP A 45 22.24 91.37 -37.93
CA ASP A 45 22.55 89.97 -38.29
C ASP A 45 22.37 89.00 -37.11
N ALA A 46 22.44 89.51 -35.87
CA ALA A 46 22.16 88.77 -34.64
C ALA A 46 20.76 88.14 -34.61
N LEU A 47 19.71 88.85 -35.07
CA LEU A 47 18.33 88.34 -35.05
C LEU A 47 18.11 87.21 -36.06
N VAL A 48 18.74 87.31 -37.23
CA VAL A 48 18.66 86.25 -38.26
C VAL A 48 19.42 85.01 -37.81
N ASN A 49 20.59 85.18 -37.19
CA ASN A 49 21.38 84.08 -36.65
C ASN A 49 20.70 83.39 -35.46
N GLU A 50 20.06 84.14 -34.56
CA GLU A 50 19.27 83.59 -33.45
C GLU A 50 18.07 82.78 -33.97
N SER A 51 17.34 83.30 -34.97
CA SER A 51 16.22 82.59 -35.57
C SER A 51 16.65 81.27 -36.24
N ARG A 52 17.81 81.28 -36.93
CA ARG A 52 18.35 80.07 -37.57
C ARG A 52 18.80 79.05 -36.53
N SER A 53 19.51 79.49 -35.49
CA SER A 53 19.92 78.62 -34.38
C SER A 53 18.73 78.00 -33.65
N LEU A 54 17.62 78.72 -33.53
CA LEU A 54 16.38 78.20 -32.93
C LEU A 54 15.72 77.16 -33.84
N SER A 55 15.69 77.38 -35.15
CA SER A 55 15.20 76.39 -36.13
C SER A 55 16.03 75.10 -36.06
N ASP A 56 17.36 75.20 -36.12
CA ASP A 56 18.25 74.05 -36.07
C ASP A 56 18.08 73.25 -34.76
N ALA A 57 17.88 73.95 -33.64
CA ALA A 57 17.64 73.31 -32.34
C ALA A 57 16.27 72.61 -32.27
N LEU A 58 15.23 73.18 -32.90
CA LEU A 58 13.90 72.57 -32.98
C LEU A 58 13.89 71.33 -33.90
N ASP A 59 14.63 71.37 -35.01
CA ASP A 59 14.79 70.23 -35.91
C ASP A 59 15.47 69.05 -35.20
N GLN A 60 16.58 69.31 -34.47
CA GLN A 60 17.25 68.28 -33.65
C GLN A 60 16.33 67.69 -32.57
N LEU A 61 15.55 68.53 -31.88
CA LEU A 61 14.61 68.07 -30.86
C LEU A 61 13.49 67.21 -31.45
N THR A 62 13.05 67.53 -32.67
CA THR A 62 12.03 66.77 -33.40
C THR A 62 12.57 65.40 -33.80
N GLU A 63 13.77 65.32 -34.38
CA GLU A 63 14.42 64.05 -34.72
C GLU A 63 14.63 63.16 -33.48
N GLN A 64 15.06 63.74 -32.37
CA GLN A 64 15.31 62.99 -31.14
C GLN A 64 14.01 62.48 -30.51
N LEU A 65 12.94 63.28 -30.50
CA LEU A 65 11.62 62.84 -30.04
C LEU A 65 11.02 61.74 -30.92
N GLU A 66 11.25 61.78 -32.24
CA GLU A 66 10.83 60.69 -33.13
C GLU A 66 11.56 59.39 -32.83
N GLN A 67 12.88 59.44 -32.59
CA GLN A 67 13.66 58.26 -32.19
C GLN A 67 13.18 57.69 -30.85
N ASP A 68 13.05 58.54 -29.82
CA ASP A 68 12.57 58.13 -28.50
C ASP A 68 11.17 57.51 -28.58
N HIS A 69 10.30 58.05 -29.45
CA HIS A 69 8.95 57.53 -29.64
C HIS A 69 8.94 56.14 -30.29
N ILE A 70 9.79 55.93 -31.29
CA ILE A 70 9.97 54.62 -31.94
C ILE A 70 10.47 53.60 -30.91
N GLU A 71 11.47 53.96 -30.11
CA GLU A 71 12.02 53.09 -29.06
C GLU A 71 10.97 52.74 -27.99
N LEU A 72 10.23 53.72 -27.50
CA LEU A 72 9.14 53.51 -26.53
C LEU A 72 8.02 52.63 -27.09
N ALA A 73 7.67 52.79 -28.37
CA ALA A 73 6.67 51.94 -29.02
C ALA A 73 7.14 50.48 -29.09
N GLN A 74 8.41 50.25 -29.43
CA GLN A 74 9.02 48.91 -29.46
C GLN A 74 9.05 48.27 -28.07
N LEU A 75 9.51 49.01 -27.05
CA LEU A 75 9.54 48.52 -25.66
C LEU A 75 8.14 48.18 -25.14
N ARG A 76 7.13 48.97 -25.49
CA ARG A 76 5.72 48.69 -25.12
C ARG A 76 5.17 47.45 -25.82
N ALA A 77 5.50 47.26 -27.10
CA ALA A 77 5.09 46.06 -27.84
C ALA A 77 5.73 44.80 -27.23
N LEU A 78 7.02 44.86 -26.85
CA LEU A 78 7.70 43.78 -26.15
C LEU A 78 7.10 43.53 -24.75
N ALA A 79 6.82 44.58 -23.97
CA ALA A 79 6.22 44.43 -22.65
C ALA A 79 4.80 43.83 -22.71
N HIS A 80 3.99 44.25 -23.68
CA HIS A 80 2.64 43.71 -23.88
C HIS A 80 2.68 42.23 -24.30
N THR A 81 3.59 41.85 -25.20
CA THR A 81 3.73 40.46 -25.64
C THR A 81 4.27 39.56 -24.53
N ALA A 82 5.25 40.04 -23.75
CA ALA A 82 5.75 39.34 -22.56
C ALA A 82 4.64 39.13 -21.51
N ALA A 83 3.76 40.11 -21.30
CA ALA A 83 2.63 39.98 -20.37
C ALA A 83 1.62 38.91 -20.80
N LEU A 84 1.38 38.74 -22.11
CA LEU A 84 0.46 37.73 -22.63
C LEU A 84 0.95 36.29 -22.40
N ILE A 85 2.25 36.07 -22.51
CA ILE A 85 2.85 34.73 -22.35
C ILE A 85 2.99 34.39 -20.87
N ASN A 86 3.34 35.37 -20.03
CA ASN A 86 3.40 35.18 -18.57
C ASN A 86 2.02 35.09 -17.87
N SER A 87 0.91 35.18 -18.60
CA SER A 87 -0.44 35.14 -18.02
C SER A 87 -0.97 33.74 -17.72
N THR A 88 -0.30 32.70 -18.21
CA THR A 88 -0.65 31.30 -17.99
C THR A 88 0.57 30.53 -17.48
N LEU A 89 0.32 29.50 -16.69
CA LEU A 89 1.33 28.58 -16.16
C LEU A 89 1.25 27.20 -16.83
N ASP A 90 0.37 27.03 -17.81
CA ASP A 90 0.27 25.82 -18.62
C ASP A 90 1.34 25.85 -19.71
N LEU A 91 2.23 24.85 -19.71
CA LEU A 91 3.38 24.82 -20.62
C LEU A 91 2.96 24.83 -22.09
N ASN A 92 1.93 24.05 -22.45
CA ASN A 92 1.45 23.97 -23.83
C ASN A 92 0.84 25.29 -24.29
N GLU A 93 0.10 25.96 -23.40
CA GLU A 93 -0.48 27.26 -23.70
C GLU A 93 0.60 28.35 -23.83
N VAL A 94 1.60 28.36 -22.96
CA VAL A 94 2.78 29.23 -23.05
C VAL A 94 3.48 29.04 -24.39
N LEU A 95 3.79 27.80 -24.76
CA LEU A 95 4.47 27.45 -26.01
C LEU A 95 3.67 27.88 -27.24
N SER A 96 2.36 27.64 -27.25
CA SER A 96 1.48 28.06 -28.35
C SER A 96 1.43 29.57 -28.51
N ARG A 97 1.24 30.30 -27.41
CA ARG A 97 1.20 31.78 -27.44
C ARG A 97 2.56 32.36 -27.84
N ALA A 98 3.64 31.73 -27.38
CA ALA A 98 4.98 32.13 -27.75
C ALA A 98 5.19 32.00 -29.25
N MET A 99 4.87 30.84 -29.84
CA MET A 99 5.00 30.63 -31.28
C MET A 99 4.11 31.54 -32.12
N ASP A 100 2.86 31.76 -31.72
CA ASP A 100 1.96 32.66 -32.44
C ASP A 100 2.53 34.10 -32.48
N THR A 101 3.24 34.50 -31.42
CA THR A 101 3.92 35.79 -31.36
C THR A 101 5.17 35.82 -32.24
N VAL A 102 5.98 34.76 -32.25
CA VAL A 102 7.17 34.63 -33.12
C VAL A 102 6.78 34.78 -34.59
N ILE A 103 5.75 34.05 -35.04
CA ILE A 103 5.24 34.13 -36.42
C ILE A 103 4.75 35.55 -36.73
N GLY A 104 4.00 36.17 -35.80
CA GLY A 104 3.48 37.53 -36.00
C GLY A 104 4.54 38.65 -35.98
N LEU A 105 5.66 38.45 -35.28
CA LEU A 105 6.76 39.42 -35.23
C LEU A 105 7.71 39.34 -36.43
N THR A 106 7.84 38.15 -37.02
CA THR A 106 8.85 37.87 -38.06
C THR A 106 8.26 37.64 -39.45
N ASP A 107 6.94 37.52 -39.58
CA ASP A 107 6.25 37.08 -40.82
C ASP A 107 6.78 35.76 -41.39
N ALA A 108 7.31 34.89 -40.51
CA ALA A 108 7.82 33.58 -40.88
C ALA A 108 6.70 32.66 -41.43
N GLU A 109 7.05 31.80 -42.39
CA GLU A 109 6.11 30.81 -42.91
C GLU A 109 5.86 29.71 -41.87
N ARG A 110 6.94 29.33 -41.19
CA ARG A 110 6.97 28.27 -40.18
C ARG A 110 7.86 28.67 -39.03
N GLY A 111 7.53 28.15 -37.86
CA GLY A 111 8.41 28.24 -36.72
C GLY A 111 8.23 27.08 -35.77
N TYR A 112 9.27 26.81 -35.02
CA TYR A 112 9.41 25.65 -34.15
C TYR A 112 10.09 26.08 -32.83
N ILE A 113 9.64 25.52 -31.72
CA ILE A 113 10.37 25.58 -30.45
C ILE A 113 10.84 24.17 -30.11
N LEU A 114 12.13 24.07 -29.82
CA LEU A 114 12.73 22.90 -29.23
C LEU A 114 13.18 23.25 -27.81
N LEU A 115 12.97 22.34 -26.87
CA LEU A 115 13.45 22.46 -25.50
C LEU A 115 14.38 21.32 -25.17
N ARG A 116 15.34 21.59 -24.29
CA ARG A 116 16.27 20.60 -23.81
C ARG A 116 15.58 19.70 -22.79
N ASN A 117 15.62 18.39 -23.01
CA ASN A 117 15.21 17.43 -21.98
C ASN A 117 16.30 17.35 -20.90
N GLU A 118 15.92 17.56 -19.64
CA GLU A 118 16.87 17.52 -18.52
C GLU A 118 17.48 16.13 -18.27
N ALA A 119 16.76 15.05 -18.60
CA ALA A 119 17.19 13.68 -18.34
C ALA A 119 18.14 13.14 -19.42
N THR A 120 17.89 13.44 -20.69
CA THR A 120 18.70 12.96 -21.82
C THR A 120 19.71 13.99 -22.30
N GLY A 121 19.47 15.28 -22.04
CA GLY A 121 20.26 16.39 -22.56
C GLY A 121 20.04 16.68 -24.04
N GLU A 122 19.15 15.94 -24.70
CA GLU A 122 18.80 16.10 -26.11
C GLU A 122 17.74 17.18 -26.31
N MET A 123 17.69 17.77 -27.51
CA MET A 123 16.65 18.74 -27.86
C MET A 123 15.41 18.02 -28.38
N GLU A 124 14.29 18.26 -27.70
CA GLU A 124 12.99 17.69 -28.03
C GLU A 124 12.12 18.72 -28.74
N PHE A 125 11.39 18.24 -29.74
CA PHE A 125 10.38 19.03 -30.42
C PHE A 125 9.19 19.26 -29.50
N MET A 126 8.87 20.53 -29.22
CA MET A 126 7.73 20.86 -28.35
C MET A 126 6.53 21.35 -29.14
N ILE A 127 6.75 22.23 -30.12
CA ILE A 127 5.66 22.80 -30.92
C ILE A 127 6.16 23.32 -32.27
N GLY A 128 5.30 23.23 -33.27
CA GLY A 128 5.46 23.87 -34.58
C GLY A 128 4.20 24.61 -35.01
N ARG A 129 4.37 25.76 -35.64
CA ARG A 129 3.28 26.61 -36.14
C ARG A 129 3.55 27.05 -37.58
N LYS A 130 2.52 27.01 -38.43
CA LYS A 130 2.51 27.65 -39.75
C LYS A 130 1.86 29.02 -39.68
N ILE A 131 2.14 29.85 -40.69
CA ILE A 131 1.40 31.10 -40.93
C ILE A 131 -0.11 30.80 -41.01
N GLY A 132 -0.92 31.56 -40.27
CA GLY A 132 -2.36 31.27 -40.08
C GLY A 132 -2.71 30.50 -38.81
N ARG A 133 -1.74 30.24 -37.91
CA ARG A 133 -1.90 29.55 -36.60
C ARG A 133 -2.27 28.07 -36.69
N GLU A 134 -1.97 27.40 -37.79
CA GLU A 134 -2.14 25.95 -37.90
C GLU A 134 -0.98 25.22 -37.18
N SER A 135 -1.30 24.18 -36.40
CA SER A 135 -0.30 23.35 -35.71
C SER A 135 0.43 22.46 -36.71
N ILE A 136 1.73 22.26 -36.52
CA ILE A 136 2.54 21.30 -37.29
C ILE A 136 2.77 20.07 -36.41
N GLU A 137 2.43 18.89 -36.92
CA GLU A 137 2.73 17.61 -36.24
C GLU A 137 4.22 17.26 -36.34
N GLU A 138 4.71 16.47 -35.38
CA GLU A 138 6.12 16.06 -35.26
C GLU A 138 6.67 15.36 -36.52
N GLY A 139 5.81 14.67 -37.30
CA GLY A 139 6.19 14.04 -38.57
C GLY A 139 6.47 14.99 -39.74
N GLU A 140 6.08 16.27 -39.63
CA GLU A 140 6.38 17.32 -40.62
C GLU A 140 7.55 18.23 -40.18
N PHE A 141 8.28 17.82 -39.14
CA PHE A 141 9.43 18.53 -38.59
C PHE A 141 10.61 18.55 -39.57
N ILE A 142 10.83 19.70 -40.19
CA ILE A 142 11.86 19.91 -41.22
C ILE A 142 12.70 21.11 -40.80
N VAL A 143 13.84 20.86 -40.14
CA VAL A 143 14.78 21.89 -39.70
C VAL A 143 16.22 21.49 -39.98
N SER A 144 17.11 22.47 -40.10
CA SER A 144 18.55 22.20 -40.20
C SER A 144 19.15 21.91 -38.84
N ARG A 145 19.47 20.64 -38.55
CA ARG A 145 20.11 20.22 -37.29
C ARG A 145 21.40 20.99 -37.01
N SER A 146 22.24 21.16 -38.01
CA SER A 146 23.54 21.78 -37.80
C SER A 146 23.50 23.32 -37.62
N ILE A 147 22.38 23.99 -37.93
CA ILE A 147 22.15 25.38 -37.47
C ILE A 147 21.74 25.38 -36.00
N ILE A 148 20.85 24.45 -35.62
CA ILE A 148 20.38 24.30 -34.24
C ILE A 148 21.56 23.96 -33.32
N ASP A 149 22.37 22.96 -33.68
CA ASP A 149 23.54 22.53 -32.90
C ASP A 149 24.54 23.68 -32.71
N HIS A 150 24.77 24.49 -33.76
CA HIS A 150 25.63 25.67 -33.66
C HIS A 150 25.12 26.70 -32.65
N VAL A 151 23.82 27.01 -32.67
CA VAL A 151 23.19 27.94 -31.73
C VAL A 151 23.23 27.38 -30.29
N ILE A 152 23.11 26.07 -30.13
CA ILE A 152 23.18 25.41 -28.82
C ILE A 152 24.60 25.45 -28.25
N GLU A 153 25.60 25.16 -29.08
CA GLU A 153 27.00 25.12 -28.66
C GLU A 153 27.57 26.51 -28.37
N THR A 154 27.23 27.49 -29.21
CA THR A 154 27.78 28.85 -29.10
C THR A 154 26.94 29.75 -28.19
N GLY A 155 25.63 29.53 -28.14
CA GLY A 155 24.69 30.49 -27.55
C GLY A 155 24.48 31.75 -28.40
N ASP A 156 25.06 31.82 -29.60
CA ASP A 156 24.94 32.96 -30.49
C ASP A 156 23.78 32.74 -31.48
N PRO A 157 22.94 33.76 -31.73
CA PRO A 157 21.82 33.62 -32.64
C PRO A 157 22.29 33.66 -34.11
N VAL A 158 21.59 32.95 -34.98
CA VAL A 158 21.91 32.82 -36.41
C VAL A 158 20.80 33.42 -37.26
N VAL A 159 21.17 34.34 -38.16
CA VAL A 159 20.32 34.82 -39.24
C VAL A 159 21.03 34.57 -40.58
N THR A 160 20.27 34.08 -41.56
CA THR A 160 20.77 33.94 -42.93
C THR A 160 19.68 34.31 -43.92
N THR A 161 20.04 35.13 -44.91
CA THR A 161 19.15 35.61 -45.97
C THR A 161 19.00 34.58 -47.09
N ASN A 162 20.04 33.78 -47.32
CA ASN A 162 20.06 32.63 -48.21
C ASN A 162 20.97 31.52 -47.65
N ALA A 163 20.39 30.54 -46.97
CA ALA A 163 21.14 29.46 -46.34
C ALA A 163 21.96 28.62 -47.35
N GLN A 164 21.54 28.55 -48.62
CA GLN A 164 22.26 27.82 -49.68
C GLN A 164 23.51 28.55 -50.18
N GLU A 165 23.61 29.87 -49.98
CA GLU A 165 24.74 30.69 -50.41
C GLU A 165 25.65 31.10 -49.24
N ASP A 166 25.25 30.83 -48.00
CA ASP A 166 26.04 31.14 -46.80
C ASP A 166 27.21 30.15 -46.67
N GLU A 167 28.46 30.62 -46.75
CA GLU A 167 29.66 29.76 -46.63
C GLU A 167 29.68 28.94 -45.32
N ARG A 168 29.00 29.41 -44.26
CA ARG A 168 28.92 28.71 -42.97
C ARG A 168 28.04 27.45 -43.02
N PHE A 169 27.05 27.40 -43.91
CA PHE A 169 25.98 26.38 -43.88
C PHE A 169 25.68 25.73 -45.25
N SER A 170 26.15 26.31 -46.35
CA SER A 170 25.91 25.86 -47.73
C SER A 170 26.38 24.43 -48.02
N ALA A 171 27.38 23.93 -47.29
CA ALA A 171 27.88 22.55 -47.42
C ALA A 171 27.04 21.50 -46.66
N GLN A 172 26.03 21.90 -45.90
CA GLN A 172 25.27 21.00 -45.04
C GLN A 172 24.08 20.35 -45.77
N GLU A 173 23.99 19.02 -45.65
CA GLU A 173 23.03 18.18 -46.37
C GLU A 173 21.56 18.53 -46.05
N SER A 174 21.27 18.99 -44.83
CA SER A 174 19.96 19.47 -44.38
C SER A 174 19.52 20.78 -45.02
N VAL A 175 20.45 21.67 -45.36
CA VAL A 175 20.13 22.97 -45.99
C VAL A 175 19.85 22.77 -47.49
N MET A 176 20.57 21.84 -48.12
CA MET A 176 20.41 21.48 -49.52
C MET A 176 19.12 20.68 -49.79
N SER A 177 18.76 19.76 -48.90
CA SER A 177 17.62 18.86 -49.10
C SER A 177 16.25 19.52 -48.90
N TYR A 178 16.14 20.59 -48.10
CA TYR A 178 14.87 21.26 -47.79
C TYR A 178 14.64 22.61 -48.48
N ALA A 179 15.58 23.06 -49.32
CA ALA A 179 15.49 24.32 -50.08
C ALA A 179 15.11 25.54 -49.21
N LEU A 180 15.66 25.61 -48.00
CA LEU A 180 15.42 26.68 -47.04
C LEU A 180 16.13 27.95 -47.52
N ARG A 181 15.39 29.06 -47.60
CA ARG A 181 15.92 30.33 -48.12
C ARG A 181 16.34 31.26 -46.99
N SER A 182 15.39 31.77 -46.23
CA SER A 182 15.69 32.60 -45.06
C SER A 182 15.44 31.81 -43.78
N ILE A 183 16.41 31.83 -42.86
CA ILE A 183 16.35 31.13 -41.58
C ILE A 183 16.74 32.12 -40.48
N LEU A 184 16.01 32.05 -39.38
CA LEU A 184 16.29 32.77 -38.15
C LEU A 184 16.22 31.78 -36.99
N CYS A 185 17.32 31.61 -36.27
CA CYS A 185 17.40 30.70 -35.13
C CYS A 185 18.01 31.43 -33.95
N VAL A 186 17.32 31.42 -32.81
CA VAL A 186 17.76 32.10 -31.58
C VAL A 186 17.69 31.15 -30.39
N PRO A 187 18.62 31.27 -29.43
CA PRO A 187 18.62 30.44 -28.24
C PRO A 187 17.57 30.92 -27.22
N LEU A 188 16.97 29.96 -26.50
CA LEU A 188 16.19 30.21 -25.29
C LEU A 188 17.12 30.06 -24.09
N ILE A 189 17.69 31.20 -23.65
CA ILE A 189 18.67 31.22 -22.57
C ILE A 189 17.97 31.43 -21.23
N TYR A 190 18.28 30.61 -20.24
CA TYR A 190 17.84 30.80 -18.86
C TYR A 190 19.03 30.61 -17.92
N ARG A 191 19.28 31.60 -17.03
CA ARG A 191 20.41 31.61 -16.09
C ARG A 191 21.80 31.35 -16.74
N GLY A 192 21.96 31.73 -18.00
CA GLY A 192 23.22 31.58 -18.74
C GLY A 192 23.39 30.24 -19.46
N GLU A 193 22.39 29.36 -19.41
CA GLU A 193 22.38 28.09 -20.15
C GLU A 193 21.34 28.11 -21.28
N VAL A 194 21.66 27.46 -22.40
CA VAL A 194 20.74 27.31 -23.54
C VAL A 194 19.80 26.14 -23.27
N ASN A 195 18.57 26.45 -22.85
CA ASN A 195 17.56 25.46 -22.47
C ASN A 195 16.61 25.10 -23.61
N GLY A 196 16.82 25.69 -24.78
CA GLY A 196 16.06 25.43 -25.98
C GLY A 196 16.44 26.37 -27.11
N VAL A 197 15.76 26.24 -28.24
CA VAL A 197 15.93 27.13 -29.39
C VAL A 197 14.57 27.46 -30.01
N VAL A 198 14.47 28.67 -30.54
CA VAL A 198 13.39 29.07 -31.44
C VAL A 198 13.96 29.07 -32.85
N TYR A 199 13.29 28.38 -33.75
CA TYR A 199 13.66 28.30 -35.16
C TYR A 199 12.51 28.83 -36.01
N ALA A 200 12.79 29.72 -36.95
CA ALA A 200 11.84 30.26 -37.88
C ALA A 200 12.41 30.21 -39.30
N ASP A 201 11.58 29.82 -40.28
CA ASP A 201 11.98 29.77 -41.68
C ASP A 201 10.94 30.35 -42.64
N ASN A 202 11.44 30.66 -43.85
CA ASN A 202 10.60 30.95 -45.00
C ASN A 202 11.22 30.32 -46.26
N ARG A 203 10.42 29.53 -46.98
CA ARG A 203 10.87 28.81 -48.19
C ARG A 203 10.63 29.59 -49.47
N VAL A 204 9.79 30.62 -49.43
CA VAL A 204 9.35 31.35 -50.61
C VAL A 204 10.15 32.65 -50.79
N ARG A 205 10.27 33.45 -49.74
CA ARG A 205 10.94 34.77 -49.77
C ARG A 205 12.39 34.66 -49.31
N GLN A 206 13.30 35.32 -50.03
CA GLN A 206 14.68 35.57 -49.61
C GLN A 206 14.77 36.93 -48.92
N ALA A 207 15.80 37.12 -48.09
CA ALA A 207 16.07 38.36 -47.37
C ALA A 207 14.89 38.88 -46.53
N LEU A 208 14.08 37.97 -45.99
CA LEU A 208 12.97 38.32 -45.10
C LEU A 208 13.46 38.75 -43.72
N PHE A 209 14.50 38.09 -43.22
CA PHE A 209 15.06 38.32 -41.90
C PHE A 209 16.36 39.14 -42.03
N GLY A 210 16.39 40.31 -41.40
CA GLY A 210 17.58 41.13 -41.21
C GLY A 210 17.95 41.29 -39.73
N GLU A 211 18.86 42.22 -39.46
CA GLU A 211 19.31 42.56 -38.09
C GLU A 211 18.14 42.99 -37.19
N ARG A 212 17.14 43.67 -37.74
CA ARG A 212 15.98 44.13 -36.99
C ARG A 212 15.14 42.95 -36.47
N GLU A 213 14.82 41.99 -37.34
CA GLU A 213 14.03 40.80 -36.98
C GLU A 213 14.81 39.92 -36.00
N LEU A 214 16.13 39.81 -36.17
CA LEU A 214 17.03 39.13 -35.23
C LEU A 214 16.94 39.74 -33.84
N GLN A 215 17.11 41.05 -33.71
CA GLN A 215 17.06 41.74 -32.41
C GLN A 215 15.70 41.61 -31.73
N LEU A 216 14.61 41.73 -32.50
CA LEU A 216 13.25 41.51 -32.00
C LEU A 216 13.05 40.09 -31.48
N LEU A 217 13.49 39.08 -32.24
CA LEU A 217 13.32 37.70 -31.84
C LEU A 217 14.22 37.31 -30.66
N VAL A 218 15.45 37.82 -30.57
CA VAL A 218 16.33 37.62 -29.41
C VAL A 218 15.71 38.23 -28.14
N ALA A 219 15.20 39.46 -28.22
CA ALA A 219 14.53 40.10 -27.09
C ALA A 219 13.31 39.31 -26.63
N PHE A 220 12.53 38.81 -27.59
CA PHE A 220 11.37 37.96 -27.32
C PHE A 220 11.74 36.60 -26.74
N ALA A 221 12.75 35.92 -27.30
CA ALA A 221 13.22 34.60 -26.87
C ALA A 221 13.68 34.62 -25.41
N ASN A 222 14.35 35.69 -24.97
CA ASN A 222 14.70 35.88 -23.56
C ASN A 222 13.46 35.91 -22.64
N GLN A 223 12.38 36.57 -23.08
CA GLN A 223 11.12 36.61 -22.31
C GLN A 223 10.36 35.28 -22.36
N ALA A 224 10.29 34.65 -23.53
CA ALA A 224 9.66 33.35 -23.70
C ALA A 224 10.37 32.27 -22.87
N SER A 225 11.70 32.30 -22.83
CA SER A 225 12.53 31.40 -22.01
C SER A 225 12.12 31.46 -20.53
N ILE A 226 11.97 32.66 -19.96
CA ILE A 226 11.52 32.84 -18.56
C ILE A 226 10.12 32.23 -18.35
N ALA A 227 9.17 32.52 -19.25
CA ALA A 227 7.80 32.04 -19.10
C ALA A 227 7.70 30.51 -19.21
N ILE A 228 8.41 29.92 -20.19
CA ILE A 228 8.50 28.47 -20.38
C ILE A 228 9.07 27.81 -19.14
N GLN A 229 10.16 28.36 -18.58
CA GLN A 229 10.79 27.83 -17.38
C GLN A 229 9.87 27.92 -16.15
N ASN A 230 9.12 29.02 -16.01
CA ASN A 230 8.14 29.15 -14.94
C ASN A 230 7.03 28.10 -15.05
N ALA A 231 6.53 27.82 -16.25
CA ALA A 231 5.52 26.78 -16.49
C ALA A 231 6.07 25.37 -16.19
N GLN A 232 7.27 25.04 -16.66
CA GLN A 232 7.94 23.76 -16.37
C GLN A 232 8.18 23.56 -14.86
N LEU A 233 8.61 24.61 -14.16
CA LEU A 233 8.80 24.57 -12.71
C LEU A 233 7.46 24.34 -11.99
N TYR A 234 6.40 25.02 -12.41
CA TYR A 234 5.07 24.87 -11.81
C TYR A 234 4.52 23.44 -11.96
N GLU A 235 4.63 22.85 -13.15
CA GLU A 235 4.23 21.46 -13.38
C GLU A 235 5.02 20.48 -12.50
N ARG A 236 6.34 20.69 -12.36
CA ARG A 236 7.21 19.87 -11.51
C ARG A 236 6.81 19.94 -10.03
N VAL A 237 6.55 21.15 -9.52
CA VAL A 237 6.08 21.35 -8.15
C VAL A 237 4.75 20.66 -7.93
N ARG A 238 3.80 20.79 -8.87
CA ARG A 238 2.49 20.15 -8.80
C ARG A 238 2.59 18.62 -8.80
N ALA A 239 3.43 18.06 -9.67
CA ALA A 239 3.68 16.62 -9.71
C ALA A 239 4.28 16.11 -8.39
N ARG A 240 5.25 16.83 -7.82
CA ARG A 240 5.87 16.45 -6.54
C ARG A 240 4.88 16.52 -5.37
N LEU A 241 4.02 17.54 -5.34
CA LEU A 241 2.96 17.64 -4.33
C LEU A 241 1.96 16.50 -4.42
N ALA A 242 1.58 16.09 -5.64
CA ALA A 242 0.70 14.94 -5.84
C ALA A 242 1.35 13.64 -5.31
N GLU A 243 2.62 13.40 -5.63
CA GLU A 243 3.37 12.24 -5.14
C GLU A 243 3.46 12.19 -3.60
N VAL A 244 3.74 13.33 -2.96
CA VAL A 244 3.80 13.43 -1.49
C VAL A 244 2.43 13.17 -0.87
N THR A 245 1.37 13.71 -1.46
CA THR A 245 -0.01 13.52 -0.97
C THR A 245 -0.44 12.05 -1.10
N GLU A 246 -0.12 11.40 -2.21
CA GLU A 246 -0.40 9.98 -2.43
C GLU A 246 0.33 9.10 -1.41
N LYS A 247 1.62 9.37 -1.16
CA LYS A 247 2.40 8.68 -0.13
C LYS A 247 1.79 8.85 1.25
N GLN A 248 1.35 10.07 1.61
CA GLN A 248 0.72 10.32 2.91
C GLN A 248 -0.60 9.55 3.06
N GLN A 249 -1.46 9.57 2.04
CA GLN A 249 -2.73 8.84 2.06
C GLN A 249 -2.54 7.31 2.14
N LEU A 250 -1.52 6.79 1.48
CA LEU A 250 -1.15 5.37 1.57
C LEU A 250 -0.70 5.00 2.98
N LEU A 251 0.13 5.82 3.63
CA LEU A 251 0.52 5.62 5.02
C LEU A 251 -0.70 5.65 5.94
N ASP A 252 -1.55 6.67 5.83
CA ASP A 252 -2.76 6.80 6.65
C ASP A 252 -3.72 5.61 6.45
N SER A 253 -3.85 5.10 5.22
CA SER A 253 -4.69 3.94 4.90
C SER A 253 -4.11 2.63 5.43
N ILE A 254 -2.78 2.44 5.38
CA ILE A 254 -2.12 1.28 5.99
C ILE A 254 -2.38 1.31 7.50
N PHE A 255 -2.16 2.44 8.16
CA PHE A 255 -2.39 2.57 9.60
C PHE A 255 -3.86 2.38 9.99
N ALA A 256 -4.81 2.79 9.16
CA ALA A 256 -6.24 2.54 9.40
C ALA A 256 -6.67 1.09 9.12
N SER A 257 -5.95 0.38 8.24
CA SER A 257 -6.28 -1.00 7.85
C SER A 257 -5.73 -2.07 8.80
N ILE A 258 -4.71 -1.74 9.58
CA ILE A 258 -4.19 -2.61 10.62
C ILE A 258 -5.12 -2.46 11.83
N ALA A 259 -5.70 -3.56 12.32
CA ALA A 259 -6.51 -3.57 13.55
C ALA A 259 -5.70 -3.34 14.83
N SER A 260 -4.51 -2.73 14.70
CA SER A 260 -3.56 -2.43 15.75
C SER A 260 -3.52 -0.91 15.95
N GLY A 261 -3.50 -0.48 17.21
CA GLY A 261 -3.26 0.91 17.54
C GLY A 261 -1.80 1.27 17.33
N VAL A 262 -1.52 2.42 16.72
CA VAL A 262 -0.17 2.99 16.65
C VAL A 262 -0.05 4.19 17.58
N ILE A 263 1.04 4.22 18.35
CA ILE A 263 1.42 5.29 19.27
C ILE A 263 2.90 5.59 19.04
N THR A 264 3.29 6.87 18.94
CA THR A 264 4.71 7.25 18.91
C THR A 264 5.02 8.20 20.05
N THR A 265 6.22 8.09 20.61
CA THR A 265 6.72 8.98 21.65
C THR A 265 8.03 9.62 21.25
N ASP A 266 8.39 10.74 21.87
CA ASP A 266 9.75 11.28 21.82
C ASP A 266 10.69 10.58 22.82
N ARG A 267 11.91 11.10 22.97
CA ARG A 267 12.93 10.59 23.91
C ARG A 267 12.49 10.69 25.37
N ASP A 268 11.70 11.69 25.72
CA ASP A 268 11.21 11.92 27.07
C ASP A 268 9.87 11.21 27.34
N ALA A 269 9.48 10.29 26.44
CA ALA A 269 8.25 9.49 26.49
C ALA A 269 6.94 10.31 26.42
N TYR A 270 6.95 11.48 25.79
CA TYR A 270 5.74 12.22 25.46
C TYR A 270 5.14 11.74 24.14
N VAL A 271 3.82 11.51 24.14
CA VAL A 271 3.10 10.98 22.99
C VAL A 271 3.02 12.04 21.88
N GLN A 272 3.56 11.73 20.71
CA GLN A 272 3.57 12.58 19.51
C GLN A 272 2.48 12.18 18.52
N THR A 273 2.17 10.89 18.43
CA THR A 273 1.09 10.37 17.56
C THR A 273 0.27 9.35 18.32
N TYR A 274 -1.05 9.41 18.12
CA TYR A 274 -2.00 8.49 18.73
C TYR A 274 -3.11 8.19 17.72
N SER A 275 -3.12 6.97 17.19
CA SER A 275 -4.06 6.57 16.13
C SER A 275 -5.51 6.40 16.65
N PRO A 276 -6.54 6.53 15.79
CA PRO A 276 -7.93 6.25 16.17
C PRO A 276 -8.18 4.79 16.61
N VAL A 277 -7.40 3.84 16.07
CA VAL A 277 -7.47 2.44 16.48
C VAL A 277 -6.92 2.28 17.91
N ALA A 278 -5.87 3.02 18.28
CA ALA A 278 -5.37 3.05 19.66
C ALA A 278 -6.41 3.61 20.64
N GLU A 279 -7.16 4.65 20.24
CA GLU A 279 -8.29 5.16 21.04
C GLU A 279 -9.37 4.10 21.27
N THR A 280 -9.68 3.32 20.24
CA THR A 280 -10.67 2.24 20.33
C THR A 280 -10.18 1.09 21.20
N ILE A 281 -8.91 0.68 21.04
CA ILE A 281 -8.33 -0.46 21.79
C ILE A 281 -8.16 -0.10 23.26
N LEU A 282 -7.52 1.05 23.54
CA LEU A 282 -7.09 1.46 24.88
C LEU A 282 -8.14 2.27 25.62
N THR A 283 -9.23 2.69 24.96
CA THR A 283 -10.34 3.48 25.53
C THR A 283 -9.96 4.88 26.05
N VAL A 284 -8.79 5.39 25.65
CA VAL A 284 -8.32 6.73 25.99
C VAL A 284 -8.42 7.64 24.76
N PRO A 285 -9.17 8.76 24.82
CA PRO A 285 -9.28 9.70 23.72
C PRO A 285 -7.97 10.36 23.33
N ALA A 286 -7.79 10.65 22.04
CA ALA A 286 -6.59 11.31 21.53
C ALA A 286 -6.33 12.69 22.17
N GLU A 287 -7.39 13.43 22.55
CA GLU A 287 -7.31 14.74 23.21
C GLU A 287 -6.60 14.69 24.59
N HIS A 288 -6.68 13.55 25.27
CA HIS A 288 -6.02 13.32 26.56
C HIS A 288 -4.70 12.55 26.43
N SER A 289 -4.31 12.23 25.19
CA SER A 289 -3.15 11.40 24.89
C SER A 289 -2.02 12.22 24.25
N LEU A 290 -2.33 13.06 23.26
CA LEU A 290 -1.33 13.83 22.52
C LEU A 290 -0.64 14.89 23.40
N GLY A 291 0.69 14.90 23.41
CA GLY A 291 1.50 15.83 24.18
C GLY A 291 1.56 15.54 25.68
N PHE A 292 0.96 14.44 26.14
CA PHE A 292 1.05 13.98 27.53
C PHE A 292 2.09 12.87 27.67
N PRO A 293 2.71 12.72 28.86
CA PRO A 293 3.65 11.64 29.10
C PRO A 293 2.92 10.30 29.12
N LEU A 294 3.55 9.27 28.54
CA LEU A 294 2.97 7.93 28.40
C LEU A 294 2.46 7.33 29.72
N THR A 295 3.13 7.65 30.84
CA THR A 295 2.71 7.33 32.22
C THR A 295 1.28 7.71 32.55
N SER A 296 0.86 8.89 32.09
CA SER A 296 -0.43 9.49 32.40
C SER A 296 -1.51 9.01 31.45
N VAL A 297 -1.12 8.65 30.22
CA VAL A 297 -2.03 8.12 29.20
C VAL A 297 -2.39 6.67 29.49
N LEU A 298 -1.41 5.84 29.92
CA LEU A 298 -1.61 4.41 30.16
C LEU A 298 -1.12 3.94 31.54
N PRO A 299 -1.70 4.43 32.65
CA PRO A 299 -1.24 4.12 34.00
C PRO A 299 -1.33 2.62 34.35
N ALA A 300 -2.33 1.90 33.82
CA ALA A 300 -2.53 0.46 34.04
C ALA A 300 -1.58 -0.44 33.23
N VAL A 301 -0.82 0.13 32.30
CA VAL A 301 0.09 -0.57 31.39
C VAL A 301 1.55 -0.26 31.72
N TYR A 302 1.80 0.82 32.47
CA TYR A 302 3.13 1.42 32.62
C TYR A 302 4.06 0.69 33.61
N GLU A 303 3.56 -0.17 34.50
CA GLU A 303 4.43 -0.99 35.36
C GLU A 303 5.22 -2.00 34.51
N GLY A 304 6.48 -1.67 34.19
CA GLY A 304 7.41 -2.50 33.40
C GLY A 304 7.81 -1.92 32.04
N PHE A 305 7.14 -0.87 31.55
CA PHE A 305 7.49 -0.25 30.26
C PHE A 305 8.72 0.65 30.31
N GLU A 306 9.08 1.23 31.47
CA GLU A 306 10.26 2.10 31.58
C GLU A 306 11.56 1.42 31.19
N GLU A 307 11.75 0.20 31.68
CA GLU A 307 12.97 -0.56 31.40
C GLU A 307 13.03 -0.96 29.92
N VAL A 308 11.90 -1.37 29.35
CA VAL A 308 11.82 -1.76 27.94
C VAL A 308 11.97 -0.56 27.01
N LEU A 309 11.36 0.58 27.32
CA LEU A 309 11.52 1.82 26.55
C LEU A 309 12.97 2.28 26.53
N ARG A 310 13.65 2.23 27.68
CA ARG A 310 15.08 2.56 27.76
C ARG A 310 15.92 1.58 26.94
N ASN A 311 15.67 0.27 27.05
CA ASN A 311 16.42 -0.73 26.28
C ASN A 311 16.22 -0.55 24.76
N VAL A 312 14.99 -0.31 24.30
CA VAL A 312 14.71 -0.05 22.88
C VAL A 312 15.41 1.22 22.38
N GLN A 313 15.52 2.26 23.22
CA GLN A 313 16.21 3.50 22.86
C GLN A 313 17.75 3.37 22.87
N GLU A 314 18.32 2.63 23.82
CA GLU A 314 19.77 2.49 24.03
C GLU A 314 20.40 1.36 23.19
N GLU A 315 19.68 0.24 22.99
CA GLU A 315 20.18 -0.97 22.33
C GLU A 315 19.73 -1.10 20.85
N ASP A 316 18.89 -0.18 20.35
CA ASP A 316 18.34 -0.19 18.99
C ASP A 316 17.61 -1.51 18.64
N SER A 317 17.03 -2.15 19.65
CA SER A 317 16.36 -3.45 19.55
C SER A 317 14.84 -3.29 19.46
N GLN A 318 14.17 -4.29 18.88
CA GLN A 318 12.71 -4.39 18.90
C GLN A 318 12.28 -5.31 20.05
N GLU A 319 11.30 -4.85 20.82
CA GLU A 319 10.82 -5.57 22.00
C GLU A 319 9.31 -5.80 21.90
N THR A 320 8.84 -6.93 22.43
CA THR A 320 7.41 -7.27 22.45
C THR A 320 6.98 -7.60 23.88
N ILE A 321 5.92 -6.95 24.35
CA ILE A 321 5.37 -7.12 25.69
C ILE A 321 3.91 -7.56 25.57
N GLU A 322 3.58 -8.71 26.13
CA GLU A 322 2.19 -9.13 26.32
C GLU A 322 1.74 -8.86 27.76
N LEU A 323 0.57 -8.25 27.92
CA LEU A 323 0.03 -7.91 29.22
C LEU A 323 -1.45 -8.22 29.35
N ASN A 324 -1.81 -8.74 30.52
CA ASN A 324 -3.17 -8.91 30.96
C ASN A 324 -3.53 -7.70 31.82
N THR A 325 -4.42 -6.84 31.34
CA THR A 325 -4.87 -5.67 32.07
C THR A 325 -6.39 -5.58 32.06
N VAL A 326 -6.95 -4.71 32.90
CA VAL A 326 -8.38 -4.42 32.93
C VAL A 326 -8.53 -2.98 32.50
N LEU A 327 -9.10 -2.77 31.31
CA LEU A 327 -9.37 -1.44 30.78
C LEU A 327 -10.72 -0.94 31.29
N ASP A 328 -10.80 0.35 31.59
CA ASP A 328 -12.05 1.00 31.92
C ASP A 328 -13.03 0.85 30.74
N GLN A 329 -14.29 0.56 31.03
CA GLN A 329 -15.37 0.32 30.05
C GLN A 329 -15.28 -0.97 29.21
N ARG A 330 -14.09 -1.57 29.00
CA ARG A 330 -13.94 -2.85 28.25
C ARG A 330 -13.73 -4.10 29.13
N GLY A 331 -13.28 -3.95 30.38
CA GLY A 331 -13.07 -5.09 31.29
C GLY A 331 -11.72 -5.80 31.04
N PRO A 332 -11.59 -7.11 31.35
CA PRO A 332 -10.32 -7.83 31.20
C PRO A 332 -9.94 -7.96 29.72
N THR A 333 -8.74 -7.51 29.37
CA THR A 333 -8.23 -7.44 28.00
C THR A 333 -6.79 -7.97 27.95
N ASN A 334 -6.47 -8.74 26.92
CA ASN A 334 -5.08 -9.15 26.65
C ASN A 334 -4.52 -8.27 25.54
N LEU A 335 -3.47 -7.49 25.87
CA LEU A 335 -2.85 -6.57 24.94
C LEU A 335 -1.42 -7.02 24.61
N SER A 336 -1.02 -6.86 23.36
CA SER A 336 0.36 -7.07 22.90
C SER A 336 0.92 -5.76 22.37
N PHE A 337 2.03 -5.31 22.94
CA PHE A 337 2.74 -4.10 22.52
C PHE A 337 4.04 -4.49 21.84
N LYS A 338 4.25 -4.02 20.61
CA LYS A 338 5.53 -4.09 19.90
C LYS A 338 6.18 -2.72 19.89
N LEU A 339 7.37 -2.61 20.44
CA LEU A 339 8.13 -1.38 20.57
C LEU A 339 9.32 -1.42 19.61
N SER A 340 9.53 -0.33 18.89
CA SER A 340 10.62 -0.17 17.94
C SER A 340 11.21 1.24 18.00
N PRO A 341 12.53 1.41 17.80
CA PRO A 341 13.16 2.72 17.85
C PRO A 341 12.75 3.55 16.62
N LEU A 342 12.36 4.81 16.84
CA LEU A 342 12.08 5.76 15.78
C LEU A 342 13.37 6.52 15.45
N LYS A 343 13.88 6.40 14.22
CA LYS A 343 15.15 7.02 13.79
C LYS A 343 14.95 8.26 12.92
N SER A 344 15.87 9.21 13.04
CA SER A 344 16.01 10.36 12.13
C SER A 344 16.69 9.98 10.81
N GLU A 345 16.73 10.90 9.83
CA GLU A 345 17.53 10.74 8.60
C GLU A 345 19.03 10.56 8.89
N GLU A 346 19.52 11.10 10.02
CA GLU A 346 20.90 10.94 10.50
C GLU A 346 21.10 9.70 11.40
N GLU A 347 20.17 8.73 11.36
CA GLU A 347 20.25 7.46 12.10
C GLU A 347 20.23 7.58 13.64
N SER A 348 19.93 8.77 14.16
CA SER A 348 19.78 9.01 15.60
C SER A 348 18.37 8.66 16.09
N THR A 349 18.26 7.95 17.22
CA THR A 349 16.97 7.60 17.83
C THR A 349 16.25 8.87 18.30
N MET A 350 15.11 9.20 17.72
CA MET A 350 14.27 10.35 18.11
C MET A 350 13.22 9.99 19.16
N GLY A 351 12.92 8.70 19.32
CA GLY A 351 11.92 8.21 20.27
C GLY A 351 11.55 6.76 20.01
N VAL A 352 10.33 6.37 20.36
CA VAL A 352 9.85 4.97 20.24
C VAL A 352 8.51 4.94 19.52
N ALA A 353 8.38 4.03 18.56
CA ALA A 353 7.12 3.67 17.93
C ALA A 353 6.57 2.39 18.56
N MET A 354 5.31 2.43 18.97
CA MET A 354 4.60 1.38 19.68
C MET A 354 3.37 0.96 18.87
N VAL A 355 3.23 -0.34 18.66
CA VAL A 355 2.06 -0.96 18.02
C VAL A 355 1.33 -1.80 19.06
N VAL A 356 0.05 -1.55 19.29
CA VAL A 356 -0.79 -2.27 20.25
C VAL A 356 -1.84 -3.13 19.54
N ASP A 357 -1.84 -4.42 19.87
CA ASP A 357 -2.80 -5.42 19.40
C ASP A 357 -3.72 -5.87 20.55
N ASP A 358 -5.02 -6.02 20.26
CA ASP A 358 -5.99 -6.66 21.16
C ASP A 358 -6.06 -8.16 20.85
N LEU A 359 -5.46 -8.98 21.70
CA LEU A 359 -5.41 -10.43 21.55
C LEU A 359 -6.52 -11.14 22.31
N THR A 360 -7.49 -10.41 22.87
CA THR A 360 -8.51 -10.96 23.77
C THR A 360 -9.35 -12.05 23.10
N GLU A 361 -9.88 -11.79 21.90
CA GLU A 361 -10.68 -12.77 21.17
C GLU A 361 -9.86 -14.00 20.76
N ILE A 362 -8.60 -13.80 20.36
CA ILE A 362 -7.70 -14.89 19.96
C ILE A 362 -7.39 -15.79 21.16
N LYS A 363 -7.03 -15.21 22.31
CA LYS A 363 -6.76 -15.99 23.53
C LYS A 363 -8.01 -16.69 24.06
N GLN A 364 -9.17 -16.03 24.06
CA GLN A 364 -10.42 -16.67 24.46
C GLN A 364 -10.80 -17.83 23.52
N ARG A 365 -10.56 -17.68 22.21
CA ARG A 365 -10.81 -18.74 21.24
C ARG A 365 -9.84 -19.90 21.42
N ASP A 366 -8.56 -19.62 21.64
CA ASP A 366 -7.55 -20.64 21.90
C ASP A 366 -7.80 -21.38 23.22
N GLU A 367 -8.24 -20.68 24.27
CA GLU A 367 -8.69 -21.29 25.53
C GLU A 367 -9.91 -22.19 25.31
N THR A 368 -10.91 -21.71 24.55
CA THR A 368 -12.10 -22.50 24.20
C THR A 368 -11.72 -23.75 23.39
N LEU A 369 -10.82 -23.61 22.42
CA LEU A 369 -10.31 -24.73 21.62
C LEU A 369 -9.44 -25.68 22.44
N ASN A 370 -8.69 -25.20 23.42
CA ASN A 370 -7.92 -26.03 24.33
C ASN A 370 -8.85 -26.85 25.24
N VAL A 371 -9.95 -26.27 25.71
CA VAL A 371 -10.98 -27.04 26.43
C VAL A 371 -11.58 -28.13 25.53
N ILE A 372 -11.88 -27.84 24.26
CA ILE A 372 -12.39 -28.83 23.30
C ILE A 372 -11.35 -29.92 22.98
N ARG A 373 -10.05 -29.55 22.91
CA ARG A 373 -8.93 -30.50 22.73
C ARG A 373 -8.76 -31.46 23.89
N THR A 374 -9.16 -31.09 25.11
CA THR A 374 -9.17 -32.00 26.26
C THR A 374 -10.22 -33.10 26.13
N TYR A 375 -11.27 -32.91 25.31
CA TYR A 375 -12.37 -33.87 25.13
C TYR A 375 -12.31 -34.69 23.83
N LEU A 376 -11.38 -34.40 22.92
CA LEU A 376 -11.20 -35.12 21.66
C LEU A 376 -9.79 -35.71 21.58
N SER A 377 -9.67 -36.99 21.25
CA SER A 377 -8.37 -37.62 21.04
C SER A 377 -7.58 -36.88 19.95
N ALA A 378 -6.25 -36.81 20.08
CA ALA A 378 -5.36 -36.09 19.14
C ALA A 378 -5.52 -36.53 17.67
N GLU A 379 -6.07 -37.72 17.44
CA GLU A 379 -6.34 -38.28 16.11
C GLU A 379 -7.67 -37.77 15.50
N MET A 380 -8.70 -37.52 16.31
CA MET A 380 -9.95 -36.89 15.85
C MET A 380 -9.72 -35.45 15.37
N VAL A 381 -8.83 -34.70 16.03
CA VAL A 381 -8.51 -33.30 15.69
C VAL A 381 -7.84 -33.20 14.30
N ARG A 382 -7.01 -34.17 13.93
CA ARG A 382 -6.34 -34.20 12.60
C ARG A 382 -7.31 -34.47 11.46
N ASN A 383 -8.44 -35.13 11.73
CA ASN A 383 -9.42 -35.55 10.74
C ASN A 383 -10.72 -34.72 10.76
N ILE A 384 -10.77 -33.58 11.46
CA ILE A 384 -11.97 -32.71 11.58
C ILE A 384 -12.60 -32.37 10.22
N GLN A 385 -11.79 -32.07 9.20
CA GLN A 385 -12.29 -31.73 7.86
C GLN A 385 -13.02 -32.90 7.16
N SER A 386 -12.70 -34.16 7.53
CA SER A 386 -13.38 -35.32 6.99
C SER A 386 -14.76 -35.53 7.60
N ILE A 387 -14.99 -35.11 8.86
CA ILE A 387 -16.24 -35.31 9.58
C ILE A 387 -17.39 -34.48 8.98
N ASP A 388 -17.12 -33.27 8.50
CA ASP A 388 -18.12 -32.40 7.85
C ASP A 388 -18.53 -32.88 6.45
N SER A 389 -17.67 -33.66 5.77
CA SER A 389 -17.96 -34.26 4.47
C SER A 389 -18.89 -35.48 4.56
N LEU A 390 -19.01 -36.08 5.76
CA LEU A 390 -20.00 -37.11 6.05
C LEU A 390 -21.36 -36.45 6.30
N GLY A 391 -22.17 -36.37 5.24
CA GLY A 391 -23.59 -36.08 5.37
C GLY A 391 -24.31 -37.04 6.33
N LEU A 392 -25.61 -36.83 6.55
CA LEU A 392 -26.46 -37.64 7.44
C LEU A 392 -26.55 -39.15 7.09
N GLY A 393 -25.92 -39.59 6.00
CA GLY A 393 -26.08 -40.94 5.45
C GLY A 393 -25.31 -42.06 6.16
N GLY A 394 -24.26 -41.73 6.92
CA GLY A 394 -23.37 -42.70 7.55
C GLY A 394 -22.62 -43.62 6.57
N GLU A 395 -21.63 -44.35 7.07
CA GLU A 395 -20.90 -45.40 6.34
C GLU A 395 -21.05 -46.74 7.07
N GLU A 396 -21.50 -47.77 6.36
CA GLU A 396 -21.56 -49.14 6.87
C GLU A 396 -20.18 -49.79 6.79
N ARG A 397 -19.69 -50.30 7.93
CA ARG A 397 -18.35 -50.88 8.04
C ARG A 397 -18.30 -51.99 9.09
N ILE A 398 -17.42 -52.96 8.88
CA ILE A 398 -17.08 -53.95 9.91
C ILE A 398 -16.11 -53.30 10.90
N ILE A 399 -16.51 -53.21 12.16
CA ILE A 399 -15.70 -52.65 13.24
C ILE A 399 -15.57 -53.66 14.38
N THR A 400 -14.59 -53.44 15.25
CA THR A 400 -14.58 -54.08 16.58
C THR A 400 -14.90 -53.03 17.62
N SER A 401 -15.93 -53.30 18.43
CA SER A 401 -16.27 -52.46 19.58
C SER A 401 -15.88 -53.17 20.87
N LEU A 402 -15.47 -52.36 21.85
CA LEU A 402 -15.07 -52.80 23.18
C LEU A 402 -15.87 -52.00 24.21
N PHE A 403 -16.53 -52.68 25.13
CA PHE A 403 -17.17 -52.07 26.29
C PHE A 403 -16.46 -52.55 27.55
N ALA A 404 -15.98 -51.62 28.37
CA ALA A 404 -15.39 -51.89 29.67
C ALA A 404 -16.14 -51.11 30.75
N ASP A 405 -16.53 -51.76 31.83
CA ASP A 405 -17.43 -51.25 32.87
C ASP A 405 -16.95 -51.70 34.25
N VAL A 406 -17.08 -50.84 35.25
CA VAL A 406 -16.57 -51.10 36.59
C VAL A 406 -17.57 -51.92 37.40
N ARG A 407 -17.21 -53.16 37.73
CA ARG A 407 -18.09 -54.07 38.47
C ARG A 407 -18.29 -53.62 39.91
N GLY A 408 -19.56 -53.59 40.32
CA GLY A 408 -19.97 -53.20 41.67
C GLY A 408 -19.99 -51.69 41.91
N PHE A 409 -19.82 -50.87 40.86
CA PHE A 409 -19.71 -49.43 40.97
C PHE A 409 -20.92 -48.77 41.66
N THR A 410 -22.15 -49.16 41.32
CA THR A 410 -23.35 -48.55 41.93
C THR A 410 -23.34 -48.68 43.45
N THR A 411 -23.04 -49.87 43.99
CA THR A 411 -22.96 -50.10 45.44
C THR A 411 -21.74 -49.41 46.07
N PHE A 412 -20.67 -49.23 45.30
CA PHE A 412 -19.47 -48.50 45.72
C PHE A 412 -19.72 -46.98 45.82
N SER A 413 -20.45 -46.41 44.86
CA SER A 413 -20.77 -44.98 44.77
C SER A 413 -21.65 -44.46 45.92
N GLU A 414 -22.46 -45.33 46.51
CA GLU A 414 -23.35 -44.98 47.64
C GLU A 414 -22.60 -44.80 48.97
N ARG A 415 -21.33 -45.23 49.06
CA ARG A 415 -20.57 -45.33 50.32
C ARG A 415 -19.45 -44.32 50.46
N LEU A 416 -19.17 -43.53 49.43
CA LEU A 416 -18.01 -42.64 49.36
C LEU A 416 -18.42 -41.18 49.13
N GLU A 417 -17.57 -40.27 49.59
CA GLU A 417 -17.71 -38.85 49.30
C GLU A 417 -17.53 -38.57 47.79
N PRO A 418 -18.30 -37.64 47.19
CA PRO A 418 -18.29 -37.39 45.75
C PRO A 418 -16.89 -37.08 45.16
N GLU A 419 -16.06 -36.34 45.91
CA GLU A 419 -14.71 -35.96 45.46
C GLU A 419 -13.78 -37.19 45.33
N LEU A 420 -13.80 -38.08 46.32
CA LEU A 420 -13.01 -39.31 46.32
C LEU A 420 -13.54 -40.32 45.30
N LEU A 421 -14.87 -40.39 45.13
CA LEU A 421 -15.51 -41.22 44.11
C LEU A 421 -15.04 -40.80 42.70
N MET A 422 -15.01 -39.50 42.42
CA MET A 422 -14.52 -38.94 41.16
C MET A 422 -13.04 -39.26 40.93
N GLU A 423 -12.19 -39.10 41.96
CA GLU A 423 -10.76 -39.43 41.86
C GLU A 423 -10.54 -40.90 41.50
N ILE A 424 -11.24 -41.81 42.18
CA ILE A 424 -11.09 -43.26 41.98
C ILE A 424 -11.60 -43.65 40.59
N ILE A 425 -12.77 -43.15 40.18
CA ILE A 425 -13.32 -43.48 38.86
C ILE A 425 -12.45 -42.96 37.74
N ASN A 426 -11.91 -41.75 37.87
CA ASN A 426 -10.99 -41.22 36.89
C ASN A 426 -9.74 -42.09 36.74
N LYS A 427 -9.25 -42.79 37.78
CA LYS A 427 -8.13 -43.75 37.65
C LYS A 427 -8.51 -44.96 36.80
N TYR A 428 -9.67 -45.56 37.02
CA TYR A 428 -10.14 -46.69 36.21
C TYR A 428 -10.46 -46.30 34.77
N LEU A 429 -11.11 -45.15 34.56
CA LEU A 429 -11.39 -44.62 33.23
C LEU A 429 -10.10 -44.26 32.49
N THR A 430 -9.13 -43.62 33.14
CA THR A 430 -7.82 -43.29 32.55
C THR A 430 -7.09 -44.55 32.12
N THR A 431 -7.00 -45.54 33.01
CA THR A 431 -6.36 -46.84 32.71
C THR A 431 -7.00 -47.51 31.49
N SER A 432 -8.33 -47.48 31.41
CA SER A 432 -9.05 -48.09 30.31
C SER A 432 -8.88 -47.30 29.00
N SER A 433 -8.95 -45.97 29.08
CA SER A 433 -8.77 -45.07 27.95
C SER A 433 -7.37 -45.17 27.34
N ASP A 434 -6.33 -45.22 28.18
CA ASP A 434 -4.94 -45.34 27.75
C ASP A 434 -4.69 -46.66 27.02
N ALA A 435 -5.24 -47.77 27.51
CA ALA A 435 -5.14 -49.07 26.85
C ALA A 435 -5.80 -49.10 25.46
N ILE A 436 -6.95 -48.42 25.30
CA ILE A 436 -7.62 -48.28 23.99
C ILE A 436 -6.75 -47.47 23.04
N GLN A 437 -6.28 -46.31 23.48
CA GLN A 437 -5.50 -45.39 22.65
C GLN A 437 -4.14 -45.98 22.25
N LEU A 438 -3.46 -46.67 23.16
CA LEU A 438 -2.16 -47.31 22.89
C LEU A 438 -2.25 -48.34 21.76
N MET A 439 -3.41 -49.00 21.62
CA MET A 439 -3.67 -49.95 20.54
C MET A 439 -4.22 -49.31 19.27
N GLY A 440 -4.34 -47.98 19.20
CA GLY A 440 -4.88 -47.22 18.06
C GLY A 440 -6.42 -47.19 18.02
N GLY A 441 -7.08 -47.54 19.12
CA GLY A 441 -8.52 -47.45 19.26
C GLY A 441 -8.99 -46.03 19.52
N ILE A 442 -10.22 -45.74 19.15
CA ILE A 442 -10.89 -44.46 19.39
C ILE A 442 -11.86 -44.62 20.56
N ILE A 443 -11.83 -43.69 21.50
CA ILE A 443 -12.85 -43.60 22.56
C ILE A 443 -14.09 -42.95 21.98
N ASP A 444 -15.21 -43.66 21.99
CA ASP A 444 -16.51 -43.14 21.54
C ASP A 444 -17.12 -42.23 22.60
N LYS A 445 -17.32 -42.77 23.81
CA LYS A 445 -17.85 -42.03 24.96
C LYS A 445 -17.58 -42.72 26.28
N TYR A 446 -17.73 -41.93 27.34
CA TYR A 446 -17.83 -42.39 28.72
C TYR A 446 -19.31 -42.49 29.10
N MET A 447 -19.72 -43.60 29.69
CA MET A 447 -21.09 -43.86 30.15
C MET A 447 -21.10 -44.10 31.67
N GLY A 448 -20.93 -43.03 32.45
CA GLY A 448 -20.75 -43.15 33.89
C GLY A 448 -19.39 -43.76 34.21
N ASP A 449 -19.40 -45.02 34.66
CA ASP A 449 -18.23 -45.83 34.99
C ASP A 449 -17.76 -46.75 33.85
N ALA A 450 -18.43 -46.70 32.70
CA ALA A 450 -18.04 -47.46 31.52
C ALA A 450 -17.31 -46.61 30.47
N VAL A 451 -16.37 -47.23 29.76
CA VAL A 451 -15.72 -46.68 28.56
C VAL A 451 -16.03 -47.54 27.35
N VAL A 452 -16.23 -46.87 26.21
CA VAL A 452 -16.51 -47.53 24.92
C VAL A 452 -15.39 -47.22 23.94
N GLY A 453 -14.73 -48.27 23.45
CA GLY A 453 -13.67 -48.21 22.46
C GLY A 453 -14.11 -48.74 21.10
N LEU A 454 -13.63 -48.11 20.03
CA LEU A 454 -13.92 -48.45 18.64
C LEU A 454 -12.64 -48.65 17.83
N PHE A 455 -12.60 -49.72 17.05
CA PHE A 455 -11.49 -50.07 16.18
C PHE A 455 -11.98 -50.28 14.75
N ASN A 456 -11.18 -49.84 13.77
CA ASN A 456 -11.50 -49.80 12.34
C ASN A 456 -12.66 -48.87 11.97
N THR A 457 -12.74 -47.68 12.58
CA THR A 457 -13.67 -46.64 12.11
C THR A 457 -13.09 -45.95 10.86
N GLN A 458 -13.85 -45.05 10.25
CA GLN A 458 -13.36 -44.20 9.15
C GLN A 458 -12.23 -43.27 9.60
N LEU A 459 -12.20 -42.92 10.88
CA LEU A 459 -11.20 -42.04 11.48
C LEU A 459 -9.90 -42.80 11.82
N ASN A 460 -9.97 -44.12 12.02
CA ASN A 460 -8.84 -45.01 12.28
C ASN A 460 -8.97 -46.34 11.50
N PRO A 461 -8.70 -46.36 10.18
CA PRO A 461 -8.69 -47.59 9.40
C PRO A 461 -7.62 -48.56 9.93
N LEU A 462 -8.05 -49.75 10.38
CA LEU A 462 -7.17 -50.75 10.98
C LEU A 462 -7.54 -52.13 10.45
N GLU A 463 -6.61 -52.82 9.79
CA GLU A 463 -6.85 -54.17 9.26
C GLU A 463 -6.87 -55.23 10.38
N ASP A 464 -6.05 -55.07 11.41
CA ASP A 464 -5.89 -55.97 12.56
C ASP A 464 -6.75 -55.52 13.78
N HIS A 465 -7.88 -54.87 13.50
CA HIS A 465 -8.71 -54.21 14.50
C HIS A 465 -9.24 -55.13 15.61
N ALA A 466 -9.63 -56.35 15.28
CA ALA A 466 -10.07 -57.34 16.27
C ALA A 466 -8.92 -57.71 17.23
N LEU A 467 -7.72 -57.91 16.71
CA LEU A 467 -6.53 -58.23 17.52
C LEU A 467 -6.14 -57.07 18.44
N ARG A 468 -6.17 -55.83 17.92
CA ARG A 468 -5.88 -54.62 18.69
C ARG A 468 -6.88 -54.40 19.82
N ALA A 469 -8.18 -54.58 19.54
CA ALA A 469 -9.22 -54.47 20.55
C ALA A 469 -9.05 -55.50 21.67
N VAL A 470 -8.74 -56.75 21.32
CA VAL A 470 -8.51 -57.82 22.29
C VAL A 470 -7.25 -57.59 23.12
N ARG A 471 -6.17 -57.07 22.49
CA ARG A 471 -4.96 -56.65 23.21
C ARG A 471 -5.23 -55.49 24.16
N ALA A 472 -6.03 -54.51 23.76
CA ALA A 472 -6.44 -53.42 24.65
C ALA A 472 -7.23 -53.97 25.85
N ALA A 473 -8.23 -54.83 25.61
CA ALA A 473 -9.01 -55.47 26.66
C ALA A 473 -8.14 -56.28 27.63
N TYR A 474 -7.16 -57.02 27.11
CA TYR A 474 -6.24 -57.78 27.95
C TYR A 474 -5.30 -56.87 28.74
N ALA A 475 -4.73 -55.83 28.10
CA ALA A 475 -3.88 -54.84 28.78
C ALA A 475 -4.65 -54.15 29.93
N MET A 476 -5.91 -53.78 29.73
CA MET A 476 -6.76 -53.21 30.79
C MET A 476 -6.82 -54.11 32.03
N THR A 477 -6.95 -55.44 31.85
CA THR A 477 -6.99 -56.35 33.00
C THR A 477 -5.66 -56.35 33.76
N GLN A 478 -4.53 -56.29 33.06
CA GLN A 478 -3.20 -56.24 33.68
C GLN A 478 -2.93 -54.89 34.36
N ASP A 479 -3.34 -53.79 33.73
CA ASP A 479 -3.14 -52.44 34.27
C ASP A 479 -4.02 -52.21 35.51
N VAL A 480 -5.22 -52.81 35.56
CA VAL A 480 -6.07 -52.80 36.77
C VAL A 480 -5.45 -53.59 37.91
N GLU A 481 -4.81 -54.74 37.62
CA GLU A 481 -4.03 -55.47 38.63
C GLU A 481 -2.89 -54.61 39.19
N GLY A 482 -2.16 -53.89 38.32
CA GLY A 482 -1.14 -52.93 38.74
C GLY A 482 -1.72 -51.78 39.57
N LEU A 483 -2.89 -51.26 39.20
CA LEU A 483 -3.61 -50.22 39.93
C LEU A 483 -4.02 -50.70 41.34
N HIS A 484 -4.34 -51.99 41.50
CA HIS A 484 -4.66 -52.55 42.81
C HIS A 484 -3.45 -52.59 43.76
N GLU A 485 -2.22 -52.56 43.27
CA GLU A 485 -1.03 -52.49 44.13
C GLU A 485 -0.92 -51.14 44.85
N ILE A 486 -1.37 -50.06 44.21
CA ILE A 486 -1.33 -48.71 44.76
C ILE A 486 -2.63 -48.29 45.47
N LEU A 487 -3.75 -48.94 45.17
CA LEU A 487 -5.04 -48.64 45.79
C LEU A 487 -5.28 -49.43 47.09
N PRO A 488 -5.88 -48.78 48.12
CA PRO A 488 -6.39 -49.46 49.31
C PRO A 488 -7.40 -50.57 48.96
N ALA A 489 -7.43 -51.64 49.75
CA ALA A 489 -8.24 -52.83 49.45
C ALA A 489 -9.74 -52.56 49.33
N ASP A 490 -10.24 -51.56 50.05
CA ASP A 490 -11.63 -51.09 50.02
C ASP A 490 -11.97 -50.23 48.80
N HIS A 491 -10.98 -49.80 48.00
CA HIS A 491 -11.13 -49.03 46.76
C HIS A 491 -10.84 -49.85 45.48
N ARG A 492 -10.62 -51.17 45.62
CA ARG A 492 -10.31 -52.06 44.50
C ARG A 492 -11.58 -52.54 43.82
N LEU A 493 -11.71 -52.21 42.55
CA LEU A 493 -12.80 -52.58 41.66
C LEU A 493 -12.23 -53.30 40.44
N TRP A 494 -13.03 -54.14 39.82
CA TRP A 494 -12.64 -54.91 38.65
C TRP A 494 -13.44 -54.47 37.43
N LEU A 495 -12.84 -54.58 36.25
CA LEU A 495 -13.56 -54.34 35.00
C LEU A 495 -14.26 -55.61 34.53
N GLY A 496 -15.45 -55.47 33.96
CA GLY A 496 -16.04 -56.48 33.07
C GLY A 496 -15.95 -55.96 31.64
N ILE A 497 -15.37 -56.75 30.73
CA ILE A 497 -15.07 -56.30 29.37
C ILE A 497 -15.74 -57.21 28.34
N GLY A 498 -16.43 -56.62 27.36
CA GLY A 498 -17.04 -57.31 26.24
C GLY A 498 -16.53 -56.80 24.90
N VAL A 499 -16.16 -57.72 24.00
CA VAL A 499 -15.61 -57.37 22.68
C VAL A 499 -16.28 -58.17 21.55
N HIS A 500 -16.83 -57.46 20.57
CA HIS A 500 -17.46 -58.05 19.40
C HIS A 500 -17.03 -57.35 18.11
N THR A 501 -16.93 -58.14 17.04
CA THR A 501 -16.59 -57.71 15.70
C THR A 501 -17.78 -57.96 14.79
N GLY A 502 -18.31 -56.90 14.18
CA GLY A 502 -19.53 -56.99 13.37
C GLY A 502 -19.82 -55.72 12.59
N PRO A 503 -20.88 -55.71 11.77
CA PRO A 503 -21.28 -54.55 11.00
C PRO A 503 -21.82 -53.44 11.90
N ALA A 504 -21.47 -52.20 11.56
CA ALA A 504 -22.01 -50.99 12.16
C ALA A 504 -22.11 -49.86 11.14
N MET A 505 -23.07 -48.96 11.38
CA MET A 505 -23.22 -47.70 10.67
C MET A 505 -22.55 -46.59 11.49
N LEU A 506 -21.59 -45.90 10.89
CA LEU A 506 -20.84 -44.81 11.52
C LEU A 506 -21.21 -43.48 10.87
N GLY A 507 -21.60 -42.48 11.66
CA GLY A 507 -21.94 -41.18 11.09
C GLY A 507 -22.48 -40.18 12.10
N ASN A 508 -22.81 -38.99 11.60
CA ASN A 508 -23.38 -37.91 12.39
C ASN A 508 -24.87 -38.18 12.66
N VAL A 509 -25.25 -38.36 13.93
CA VAL A 509 -26.64 -38.49 14.37
C VAL A 509 -26.99 -37.31 15.26
N GLY A 510 -28.16 -36.70 15.06
CA GLY A 510 -28.64 -35.59 15.86
C GLY A 510 -29.48 -34.57 15.08
N SER A 511 -29.80 -33.44 15.71
CA SER A 511 -30.52 -32.34 15.07
C SER A 511 -29.55 -31.51 14.20
N PRO A 512 -30.06 -30.68 13.27
CA PRO A 512 -29.23 -29.75 12.51
C PRO A 512 -28.35 -28.84 13.38
N SER A 513 -28.79 -28.54 14.60
CA SER A 513 -28.10 -27.70 15.59
C SER A 513 -27.16 -28.46 16.53
N ARG A 514 -27.24 -29.80 16.60
CA ARG A 514 -26.41 -30.63 17.47
C ARG A 514 -26.20 -31.99 16.82
N LYS A 515 -25.06 -32.15 16.15
CA LYS A 515 -24.62 -33.40 15.52
C LYS A 515 -23.55 -34.03 16.41
N GLU A 516 -23.66 -35.33 16.64
CA GLU A 516 -22.64 -36.12 17.33
C GLU A 516 -22.25 -37.28 16.41
N PHE A 517 -20.94 -37.48 16.21
CA PHE A 517 -20.46 -38.69 15.56
C PHE A 517 -20.78 -39.86 16.48
N THR A 518 -21.51 -40.86 15.98
CA THR A 518 -21.88 -42.03 16.77
C THR A 518 -21.85 -43.27 15.89
N VAL A 519 -21.74 -44.42 16.55
CA VAL A 519 -21.82 -45.73 15.92
C VAL A 519 -23.11 -46.42 16.32
N LEU A 520 -23.85 -46.95 15.36
CA LEU A 520 -25.08 -47.71 15.57
C LEU A 520 -24.98 -49.06 14.86
N GLY A 521 -25.39 -50.13 15.52
CA GLY A 521 -25.45 -51.44 14.87
C GLY A 521 -25.26 -52.61 15.81
N GLU A 522 -25.12 -53.78 15.20
CA GLU A 522 -24.92 -55.05 15.87
C GLU A 522 -23.64 -55.04 16.71
N ALA A 523 -22.54 -54.49 16.15
CA ALA A 523 -21.26 -54.35 16.85
C ALA A 523 -21.44 -53.76 18.26
N MET A 524 -22.14 -52.63 18.38
CA MET A 524 -22.35 -51.93 19.66
C MET A 524 -23.28 -52.71 20.60
N THR A 525 -24.39 -53.21 20.06
CA THR A 525 -25.43 -53.88 20.85
C THR A 525 -24.92 -55.19 21.44
N TYR A 526 -24.15 -55.96 20.67
CA TYR A 526 -23.66 -57.26 21.11
C TYR A 526 -22.46 -57.14 22.05
N SER A 527 -21.50 -56.24 21.80
CA SER A 527 -20.39 -55.97 22.75
C SER A 527 -20.90 -55.55 24.12
N LYS A 528 -21.92 -54.69 24.18
CA LYS A 528 -22.57 -54.34 25.45
C LYS A 528 -23.17 -55.55 26.15
N LYS A 529 -23.88 -56.42 25.42
CA LYS A 529 -24.47 -57.65 25.98
C LYS A 529 -23.40 -58.62 26.49
N LEU A 530 -22.26 -58.74 25.80
CA LEU A 530 -21.12 -59.54 26.27
C LEU A 530 -20.47 -58.92 27.51
N GLN A 531 -20.35 -57.59 27.53
CA GLN A 531 -19.84 -56.88 28.69
C GLN A 531 -20.76 -57.12 29.89
N GLU A 532 -22.09 -57.04 29.75
CA GLU A 532 -23.05 -57.25 30.85
C GLU A 532 -22.97 -58.65 31.50
N ILE A 533 -22.49 -59.66 30.79
CA ILE A 533 -22.33 -61.03 31.30
C ILE A 533 -20.91 -61.36 31.80
N ALA A 534 -19.95 -60.45 31.63
CA ALA A 534 -18.57 -60.64 32.08
C ALA A 534 -18.47 -60.53 33.61
N GLU A 535 -17.88 -61.51 34.28
CA GLU A 535 -17.61 -61.43 35.72
C GLU A 535 -16.46 -60.43 36.01
N PRO A 536 -16.27 -60.01 37.28
CA PRO A 536 -15.13 -59.17 37.69
C PRO A 536 -13.78 -59.69 37.16
N GLY A 537 -13.12 -58.90 36.31
CA GLY A 537 -11.81 -59.21 35.72
C GLY A 537 -11.88 -60.02 34.42
N GLU A 538 -13.07 -60.34 33.92
CA GLU A 538 -13.22 -61.14 32.69
C GLU A 538 -13.26 -60.29 31.43
N VAL A 539 -12.65 -60.83 30.38
CA VAL A 539 -12.82 -60.39 28.98
C VAL A 539 -13.60 -61.46 28.22
N ILE A 540 -14.77 -61.08 27.71
CA ILE A 540 -15.67 -61.97 26.97
C ILE A 540 -15.71 -61.56 25.50
N LEU A 541 -15.46 -62.53 24.61
CA LEU A 541 -15.44 -62.36 23.17
C LEU A 541 -16.63 -63.05 22.50
N SER A 542 -17.12 -62.46 21.42
CA SER A 542 -17.99 -63.13 20.44
C SER A 542 -17.23 -64.20 19.64
N ALA A 543 -17.95 -65.09 18.96
CA ALA A 543 -17.38 -66.09 18.06
C ALA A 543 -16.59 -65.45 16.90
N GLU A 544 -17.10 -64.35 16.34
CA GLU A 544 -16.50 -63.60 15.25
C GLU A 544 -15.16 -62.99 15.67
N THR A 545 -15.12 -62.36 16.85
CA THR A 545 -13.87 -61.82 17.41
C THR A 545 -12.88 -62.95 17.71
N TYR A 546 -13.34 -64.04 18.33
CA TYR A 546 -12.48 -65.18 18.64
C TYR A 546 -11.84 -65.77 17.38
N ALA A 547 -12.61 -65.97 16.31
CA ALA A 547 -12.10 -66.50 15.05
C ALA A 547 -10.93 -65.65 14.49
N ALA A 548 -10.95 -64.33 14.69
CA ALA A 548 -9.89 -63.43 14.26
C ALA A 548 -8.63 -63.47 15.17
N VAL A 549 -8.76 -63.89 16.43
CA VAL A 549 -7.66 -63.83 17.42
C VAL A 549 -7.23 -65.18 17.99
N ALA A 550 -7.84 -66.29 17.56
CA ALA A 550 -7.61 -67.64 18.10
C ALA A 550 -6.14 -68.09 18.11
N ALA A 551 -5.32 -67.54 17.19
CA ALA A 551 -3.88 -67.80 17.12
C ALA A 551 -3.07 -67.15 18.26
N TYR A 552 -3.58 -66.07 18.86
CA TYR A 552 -2.82 -65.20 19.77
C TYR A 552 -3.24 -65.31 21.23
N PHE A 553 -4.45 -65.82 21.51
CA PHE A 553 -4.99 -65.91 22.86
C PHE A 553 -5.47 -67.33 23.18
N GLU A 554 -5.27 -67.71 24.43
CA GLU A 554 -5.87 -68.90 25.03
C GLU A 554 -7.22 -68.51 25.61
N VAL A 555 -8.27 -69.26 25.24
CA VAL A 555 -9.64 -68.95 25.62
C VAL A 555 -10.36 -70.18 26.14
N GLU A 556 -11.34 -69.96 27.00
CA GLU A 556 -12.31 -70.95 27.46
C GLU A 556 -13.65 -70.69 26.75
N GLU A 557 -14.16 -71.69 26.04
CA GLU A 557 -15.52 -71.65 25.48
C GLU A 557 -16.53 -71.87 26.59
N THR A 558 -17.46 -70.94 26.74
CA THR A 558 -18.47 -70.99 27.78
C THR A 558 -19.85 -70.62 27.27
N GLU A 559 -20.87 -71.30 27.79
CA GLU A 559 -22.26 -70.90 27.59
C GLU A 559 -22.66 -69.86 28.64
N ARG A 560 -23.17 -68.71 28.17
CA ARG A 560 -23.64 -67.62 29.03
C ARG A 560 -25.04 -67.22 28.61
N LYS A 561 -25.89 -66.92 29.59
CA LYS A 561 -27.24 -66.43 29.34
C LYS A 561 -27.21 -64.92 29.17
N LEU A 562 -27.61 -64.43 28.00
CA LEU A 562 -27.73 -62.99 27.78
C LEU A 562 -28.88 -62.42 28.61
N ARG A 563 -28.71 -61.19 29.08
CA ARG A 563 -29.75 -60.44 29.79
C ARG A 563 -30.84 -60.01 28.79
N GLY A 564 -32.11 -60.31 29.08
CA GLY A 564 -33.26 -60.03 28.20
C GLY A 564 -33.74 -61.23 27.37
N GLU A 565 -34.34 -61.01 26.20
CA GLU A 565 -34.89 -62.04 25.29
C GLU A 565 -33.82 -62.87 24.53
N GLY A 566 -32.55 -62.83 24.97
CA GLY A 566 -31.38 -63.17 24.14
C GLY A 566 -30.89 -64.62 24.12
N GLY A 567 -31.57 -65.58 24.75
CA GLY A 567 -31.15 -66.99 24.74
C GLY A 567 -29.79 -67.27 25.43
N ILE A 568 -29.35 -68.52 25.35
CA ILE A 568 -27.99 -68.93 25.74
C ILE A 568 -27.08 -68.71 24.53
N VAL A 569 -25.96 -68.03 24.74
CA VAL A 569 -24.95 -67.80 23.69
C VAL A 569 -23.62 -68.44 24.07
N THR A 570 -22.93 -68.93 23.06
CA THR A 570 -21.53 -69.33 23.18
C THR A 570 -20.66 -68.07 23.21
N ALA A 571 -19.90 -67.90 24.28
CA ALA A 571 -18.98 -66.80 24.47
C ALA A 571 -17.58 -67.35 24.80
N TYR A 572 -16.53 -66.58 24.50
CA TYR A 572 -15.15 -67.02 24.67
C TYR A 572 -14.47 -66.14 25.70
N LYS A 573 -14.12 -66.72 26.85
CA LYS A 573 -13.41 -66.02 27.93
C LYS A 573 -11.91 -66.09 27.68
N ILE A 574 -11.21 -64.96 27.76
CA ILE A 574 -9.75 -64.94 27.66
C ILE A 574 -9.12 -65.48 28.96
N LEU A 575 -8.17 -66.40 28.82
CA LEU A 575 -7.35 -66.93 29.92
C LEU A 575 -5.95 -66.33 29.93
N GLY A 576 -5.38 -66.00 28.76
CA GLY A 576 -4.05 -65.41 28.65
C GLY A 576 -3.57 -65.29 27.20
N GLY A 577 -2.45 -64.60 26.99
CA GLY A 577 -1.77 -64.53 25.70
C GLY A 577 -1.01 -65.83 25.38
N LYS A 578 -1.11 -66.32 24.14
CA LYS A 578 -0.25 -67.39 23.63
C LYS A 578 1.11 -66.79 23.26
N ILE A 579 2.16 -67.34 23.87
CA ILE A 579 3.56 -66.94 23.63
C ILE A 579 3.99 -67.37 22.22
#